data_AF-A0A0Q0UR89-F1
#
_entry.id   AF-A0A0Q0UR89-F1
#
_cell.length_a   1.000
_cell.length_b   1.000
_cell.length_c   1.000
_cell.angle_alpha   90.00
_cell.angle_beta   90.00
_cell.angle_gamma   90.00
#
_symmetry.space_group_name_H-M   'P 1'
#
loop_
_entity.id
_entity.type
_entity.pdbx_description
1 polymer ?
#
loop_
_entity_poly.entity_id
_entity_poly.type
_entity_poly.pdbx_seq_one_letter_code
_entity_poly.pdbx_strand_id
1 'polypeptide(L)'
;MVEYLVFFGLIAAAVVLFVRHEIWEKRHPSQSLSFDWEYAKCESPIERKLYEALTWSGYNVKAQYVVPPARYRIDLALPQYKIAIECDGRAYHSTPEQKRHDQKKDAYLRRKGWKVLRFPGSVIHANVGDVIQQIEEEIRRTI
;
A
#
# COMPACT_ATOMS: atom_id res chain seq x y z
N MET A 1 -11.00 29.34 42.04
CA MET A 1 -9.99 29.48 40.96
C MET A 1 -9.39 28.13 40.54
N VAL A 2 -8.94 27.28 41.48
CA VAL A 2 -8.30 25.99 41.15
C VAL A 2 -9.25 24.99 40.46
N GLU A 3 -10.52 24.94 40.87
CA GLU A 3 -11.53 24.03 40.27
C GLU A 3 -11.76 24.28 38.78
N TYR A 4 -11.77 25.55 38.34
CA TYR A 4 -11.90 25.89 36.92
C TYR A 4 -10.67 25.46 36.12
N LEU A 5 -9.46 25.59 36.68
CA LEU A 5 -8.24 25.14 36.03
C LEU A 5 -8.23 23.62 35.81
N VAL A 6 -8.69 22.85 36.81
CA VAL A 6 -8.84 21.40 36.70
C VAL A 6 -9.89 21.05 35.63
N PHE A 7 -11.04 21.71 35.66
CA PHE A 7 -12.13 21.47 34.69
C PHE A 7 -11.71 21.74 33.25
N PHE A 8 -11.11 22.90 32.96
CA PHE A 8 -10.63 23.23 31.61
C PHE A 8 -9.46 22.34 31.17
N GLY A 9 -8.60 21.92 32.10
CA GLY A 9 -7.53 20.96 31.82
C GLY A 9 -8.05 19.59 31.39
N LEU A 10 -9.09 19.08 32.06
CA LEU A 10 -9.74 17.82 31.70
C LEU A 10 -10.44 17.90 30.34
N ILE A 11 -11.12 19.01 30.03
CA ILE A 11 -11.74 19.23 28.72
C ILE A 11 -10.66 19.30 27.63
N ALA A 12 -9.58 20.05 27.83
CA ALA A 12 -8.50 20.13 26.85
C ALA A 12 -7.86 18.77 26.58
N ALA A 13 -7.61 17.97 27.64
CA ALA A 13 -7.11 16.60 27.50
C ALA A 13 -8.10 15.71 26.73
N ALA A 14 -9.40 15.80 27.03
CA ALA A 14 -10.45 15.06 26.33
C ALA A 14 -10.54 15.45 24.85
N VAL A 15 -10.44 16.74 24.52
CA VAL A 15 -10.41 17.23 23.13
C VAL A 15 -9.16 16.72 22.40
N VAL A 16 -7.99 16.74 23.04
CA VAL A 16 -6.77 16.19 22.45
C VAL A 16 -6.91 14.69 22.20
N LEU A 17 -7.43 13.93 23.16
CA LEU A 17 -7.66 12.49 23.02
C LEU A 17 -8.70 12.20 21.91
N PHE A 18 -9.77 12.98 21.85
CA PHE A 18 -10.80 12.87 20.82
C PHE A 18 -10.25 13.16 19.42
N VAL A 19 -9.48 14.25 19.25
CA VAL A 19 -8.84 14.58 17.97
C VAL A 19 -7.82 13.50 17.58
N ARG A 20 -7.05 12.98 18.54
CA ARG A 20 -6.14 11.86 18.28
C ARG A 20 -6.88 10.59 17.87
N HIS A 21 -8.01 10.29 18.52
CA HIS A 21 -8.85 9.15 18.18
C HIS A 21 -9.44 9.30 16.78
N GLU A 22 -10.04 10.45 16.45
CA GLU A 22 -10.57 10.75 15.12
C GLU A 22 -9.51 10.64 14.02
N ILE A 23 -8.30 11.16 14.25
CA ILE A 23 -7.19 11.05 13.28
C ILE A 23 -6.76 9.58 13.13
N TRP A 24 -6.72 8.82 14.22
CA TRP A 24 -6.37 7.39 14.20
C TRP A 24 -7.42 6.57 13.45
N GLU A 25 -8.70 6.83 13.70
CA GLU A 25 -9.83 6.12 13.08
C GLU A 25 -9.97 6.47 11.59
N LYS A 26 -9.71 7.73 11.20
CA LYS A 26 -9.62 8.11 9.78
C LYS A 26 -8.44 7.46 9.06
N ARG A 27 -7.33 7.21 9.76
CA ARG A 27 -6.17 6.48 9.21
C ARG A 27 -6.37 4.97 9.14
N HIS A 28 -7.18 4.43 10.05
CA HIS A 28 -7.47 3.00 10.16
C HIS A 28 -8.98 2.86 10.23
N PRO A 29 -9.71 3.06 9.12
CA PRO A 29 -11.14 2.83 9.12
C PRO A 29 -11.37 1.41 9.63
N SER A 30 -12.10 1.28 10.74
CA SER A 30 -12.47 -0.01 11.32
C SER A 30 -12.93 -0.90 10.18
N GLN A 31 -12.27 -2.04 9.97
CA GLN A 31 -12.61 -2.96 8.89
C GLN A 31 -14.10 -3.25 9.01
N SER A 32 -14.90 -2.60 8.16
CA SER A 32 -16.31 -2.92 8.06
C SER A 32 -16.36 -4.39 7.68
N LEU A 33 -17.30 -5.13 8.23
CA LEU A 33 -17.66 -6.50 7.84
C LEU A 33 -18.09 -6.63 6.35
N SER A 34 -17.70 -5.68 5.49
CA SER A 34 -17.69 -5.79 4.05
C SER A 34 -16.54 -6.70 3.62
N PHE A 35 -16.88 -7.73 2.88
CA PHE A 35 -15.92 -8.58 2.18
C PHE A 35 -14.91 -7.72 1.40
N ASP A 36 -13.63 -7.83 1.75
CA ASP A 36 -12.56 -7.13 1.05
C ASP A 36 -12.31 -7.80 -0.31
N TRP A 37 -13.01 -7.31 -1.32
CA TRP A 37 -12.94 -7.77 -2.70
C TRP A 37 -11.57 -7.51 -3.34
N GLU A 38 -10.78 -6.55 -2.84
CA GLU A 38 -9.42 -6.34 -3.32
C GLU A 38 -8.48 -7.39 -2.73
N TYR A 39 -8.59 -7.66 -1.43
CA TYR A 39 -7.87 -8.76 -0.80
C TYR A 39 -8.13 -10.11 -1.51
N ALA A 40 -9.39 -10.38 -1.85
CA ALA A 40 -9.80 -11.61 -2.52
C ALA A 40 -9.17 -11.80 -3.92
N LYS A 41 -8.73 -10.73 -4.59
CA LYS A 41 -8.02 -10.82 -5.87
C LYS A 41 -6.55 -11.19 -5.74
N CYS A 42 -5.95 -11.08 -4.56
CA CYS A 42 -4.55 -11.41 -4.37
C CYS A 42 -4.31 -12.89 -4.70
N GLU A 43 -3.37 -13.15 -5.61
CA GLU A 43 -3.14 -14.47 -6.21
C GLU A 43 -2.07 -15.26 -5.45
N SER A 44 -1.36 -14.63 -4.51
CA SER A 44 -0.30 -15.26 -3.73
C SER A 44 -0.29 -14.83 -2.25
N PRO A 45 0.29 -15.65 -1.35
CA PRO A 45 0.47 -15.28 0.07
C PRO A 45 1.33 -14.04 0.28
N ILE A 46 2.33 -13.81 -0.59
CA ILE A 46 3.20 -12.63 -0.52
C ILE A 46 2.45 -11.36 -0.88
N GLU A 47 1.56 -11.41 -1.88
CA GLU A 47 0.67 -10.29 -2.22
C GLU A 47 -0.26 -9.96 -1.05
N ARG A 48 -0.90 -10.97 -0.45
CA ARG A 48 -1.80 -10.78 0.71
C ARG A 48 -1.08 -10.13 1.88
N LYS A 49 0.11 -10.62 2.22
CA LYS A 49 0.94 -10.07 3.30
C LYS A 49 1.28 -8.60 3.07
N LEU A 50 1.68 -8.25 1.84
CA LEU A 50 2.02 -6.86 1.52
C LEU A 50 0.78 -5.97 1.41
N TYR A 51 -0.33 -6.50 0.89
CA TYR A 51 -1.62 -5.82 0.85
C TYR A 51 -2.10 -5.45 2.26
N GLU A 52 -2.10 -6.40 3.19
CA GLU A 52 -2.49 -6.17 4.60
C GLU A 52 -1.59 -5.11 5.24
N ALA A 53 -0.28 -5.20 5.06
CA ALA A 53 0.66 -4.22 5.60
C ALA A 53 0.41 -2.80 5.04
N LEU A 54 0.16 -2.66 3.74
CA LEU A 54 -0.14 -1.38 3.11
C LEU A 54 -1.50 -0.81 3.57
N THR A 55 -2.53 -1.65 3.64
CA THR A 55 -3.86 -1.23 4.12
C THR A 55 -3.84 -0.84 5.59
N TRP A 56 -3.12 -1.57 6.44
CA TRP A 56 -2.87 -1.17 7.84
C TRP A 56 -2.05 0.10 7.96
N SER A 57 -1.23 0.42 6.96
CA SER A 57 -0.51 1.71 6.90
C SER A 57 -1.37 2.86 6.37
N GLY A 58 -2.67 2.62 6.13
CA GLY A 58 -3.63 3.64 5.70
C GLY A 58 -3.68 3.89 4.19
N TYR A 59 -3.09 3.01 3.38
CA TYR A 59 -3.10 3.16 1.92
C TYR A 59 -4.32 2.49 1.27
N ASN A 60 -4.91 3.15 0.26
CA ASN A 60 -5.94 2.56 -0.60
C ASN A 60 -5.28 1.69 -1.68
N VAL A 61 -5.17 0.39 -1.40
CA VAL A 61 -4.53 -0.59 -2.27
C VAL A 61 -5.53 -1.16 -3.28
N LYS A 62 -5.11 -1.33 -4.52
CA LYS A 62 -5.85 -2.02 -5.58
C LYS A 62 -5.09 -3.25 -6.03
N ALA A 63 -5.64 -4.43 -5.77
CA ALA A 63 -5.02 -5.67 -6.19
C ALA A 63 -5.37 -5.98 -7.65
N GLN A 64 -4.42 -6.58 -8.36
CA GLN A 64 -4.60 -7.04 -9.73
C GLN A 64 -5.12 -5.92 -10.66
N TYR A 65 -4.56 -4.71 -10.48
CA TYR A 65 -5.02 -3.49 -11.14
C TYR A 65 -4.63 -3.47 -12.62
N VAL A 66 -5.61 -3.33 -13.51
CA VAL A 66 -5.39 -3.24 -14.96
C VAL A 66 -5.18 -1.79 -15.37
N VAL A 67 -4.13 -1.50 -16.14
CA VAL A 67 -3.74 -0.13 -16.56
C VAL A 67 -4.21 0.21 -17.99
N PRO A 68 -5.35 0.90 -18.18
CA PRO A 68 -5.90 1.13 -19.52
C PRO A 68 -5.00 2.02 -20.41
N PRO A 69 -5.10 1.92 -21.75
CA PRO A 69 -5.87 0.93 -22.51
C PRO A 69 -5.17 -0.43 -22.67
N ALA A 70 -3.88 -0.54 -22.34
CA ALA A 70 -3.22 -1.85 -22.34
C ALA A 70 -3.81 -2.74 -21.25
N ARG A 71 -3.80 -4.06 -21.46
CA ARG A 71 -4.29 -5.03 -20.46
C ARG A 71 -3.17 -5.50 -19.52
N TYR A 72 -2.17 -4.65 -19.26
CA TYR A 72 -1.15 -4.96 -18.26
C TYR A 72 -1.74 -4.85 -16.87
N ARG A 73 -1.45 -5.85 -16.05
CA ARG A 73 -1.96 -6.00 -14.69
C ARG A 73 -0.81 -5.81 -13.69
N ILE A 74 -1.03 -4.99 -12.67
CA ILE A 74 -0.11 -4.75 -11.55
C ILE A 74 -0.62 -5.58 -10.37
N ASP A 75 0.28 -6.27 -9.66
CA ASP A 75 -0.11 -7.11 -8.53
C ASP A 75 -0.79 -6.29 -7.43
N LEU A 76 -0.14 -5.21 -6.98
CA LEU A 76 -0.70 -4.22 -6.05
C LEU A 76 -0.43 -2.81 -6.57
N ALA A 77 -1.47 -1.99 -6.70
CA ALA A 77 -1.34 -0.61 -7.14
C ALA A 77 -1.76 0.36 -6.03
N LEU A 78 -1.06 1.49 -5.98
CA LEU A 78 -1.47 2.69 -5.25
C LEU A 78 -1.80 3.79 -6.27
N PRO A 79 -3.03 3.84 -6.82
CA PRO A 79 -3.33 4.66 -7.99
C PRO A 79 -3.15 6.17 -7.75
N GLN A 80 -3.43 6.63 -6.53
CA GLN A 80 -3.26 8.03 -6.13
C GLN A 80 -1.81 8.51 -6.30
N TYR A 81 -0.84 7.62 -6.07
CA TYR A 81 0.59 7.94 -6.15
C TYR A 81 1.25 7.44 -7.44
N LYS A 82 0.49 6.79 -8.33
CA LYS A 82 1.02 6.10 -9.51
C LYS A 82 2.15 5.12 -9.17
N ILE A 83 2.04 4.40 -8.07
CA ILE A 83 3.00 3.35 -7.70
C ILE A 83 2.43 1.98 -8.07
N ALA A 84 3.20 1.24 -8.85
CA ALA A 84 2.96 -0.14 -9.25
C ALA A 84 3.89 -1.05 -8.46
N ILE A 85 3.35 -1.98 -7.69
CA ILE A 85 4.09 -2.88 -6.82
C ILE A 85 3.94 -4.31 -7.37
N GLU A 86 5.08 -4.94 -7.66
CA GLU A 86 5.18 -6.29 -8.19
C GLU A 86 5.77 -7.23 -7.13
N CYS A 87 5.06 -8.30 -6.81
CA CYS A 87 5.46 -9.29 -5.81
C CYS A 87 6.12 -10.49 -6.50
N ASP A 88 7.45 -10.52 -6.52
CA ASP A 88 8.19 -11.50 -7.31
C ASP A 88 8.48 -12.79 -6.53
N GLY A 89 7.65 -13.81 -6.75
CA GLY A 89 7.87 -15.16 -6.22
C GLY A 89 8.84 -16.01 -7.05
N ARG A 90 9.36 -15.53 -8.19
CA ARG A 90 10.07 -16.34 -9.21
C ARG A 90 11.40 -15.74 -9.66
N ALA A 91 12.11 -15.04 -8.79
CA ALA A 91 13.35 -14.34 -9.12
C ALA A 91 14.44 -15.18 -9.85
N TYR A 92 14.33 -16.51 -9.88
CA TYR A 92 15.38 -17.42 -10.39
C TYR A 92 15.02 -18.27 -11.63
N HIS A 93 13.78 -18.23 -12.16
CA HIS A 93 13.39 -19.09 -13.31
C HIS A 93 12.49 -18.38 -14.34
N SER A 94 13.00 -17.33 -15.00
CA SER A 94 12.27 -16.64 -16.09
C SER A 94 12.84 -16.97 -17.47
N THR A 95 11.97 -17.32 -18.42
CA THR A 95 12.36 -17.53 -19.83
C THR A 95 12.68 -16.18 -20.52
N PRO A 96 13.42 -16.18 -21.65
CA PRO A 96 13.68 -14.98 -22.43
C PRO A 96 12.39 -14.24 -22.84
N GLU A 97 11.32 -14.96 -23.15
CA GLU A 97 10.02 -14.41 -23.54
C GLU A 97 9.35 -13.67 -22.37
N GLN A 98 9.39 -14.25 -21.17
CA GLN A 98 8.89 -13.61 -19.95
C GLN A 98 9.66 -12.32 -19.66
N LYS A 99 10.99 -12.35 -19.74
CA LYS A 99 11.83 -11.14 -19.57
C LYS A 99 11.47 -10.04 -20.58
N ARG A 100 11.27 -10.40 -21.85
CA ARG A 100 10.85 -9.44 -22.88
C ARG A 100 9.46 -8.88 -22.62
N HIS A 101 8.53 -9.71 -22.13
CA HIS A 101 7.19 -9.27 -21.76
C HIS A 101 7.23 -8.29 -20.59
N ASP A 102 7.99 -8.59 -19.54
CA ASP A 102 8.14 -7.74 -18.37
C ASP A 102 8.81 -6.41 -18.71
N GLN A 103 9.83 -6.42 -19.58
CA GLN A 103 10.44 -5.19 -20.10
C GLN A 103 9.42 -4.32 -20.85
N LYS A 104 8.52 -4.91 -21.66
CA LYS A 104 7.46 -4.17 -22.35
C LYS A 104 6.43 -3.61 -21.38
N LYS A 105 6.03 -4.40 -20.37
CA LYS A 105 5.14 -3.97 -19.29
C LYS A 105 5.74 -2.78 -18.53
N ASP A 106 6.97 -2.90 -18.06
CA ASP A 106 7.67 -1.83 -17.33
C ASP A 106 7.79 -0.56 -18.15
N ALA A 107 8.20 -0.69 -19.42
CA ALA A 107 8.28 0.46 -20.33
C ALA A 107 6.92 1.13 -20.53
N TYR A 108 5.84 0.35 -20.65
CA TYR A 108 4.49 0.89 -20.76
C TYR A 108 4.05 1.61 -19.48
N LEU A 109 4.26 0.99 -18.32
CA LEU A 109 3.91 1.55 -17.01
C LEU A 109 4.63 2.89 -16.80
N ARG A 110 5.94 2.95 -17.05
CA ARG A 110 6.73 4.20 -16.98
C ARG A 110 6.20 5.28 -17.91
N ARG A 111 5.87 4.95 -19.17
CA ARG A 111 5.26 5.92 -20.11
C ARG A 111 3.91 6.44 -19.64
N LYS A 112 3.19 5.68 -18.80
CA LYS A 112 1.92 6.08 -18.19
C LYS A 112 2.09 6.77 -16.82
N GLY A 113 3.33 7.13 -16.47
CA GLY A 113 3.67 7.84 -15.24
C GLY A 113 3.75 6.94 -14.01
N TRP A 114 3.72 5.62 -14.18
CA TRP A 114 3.83 4.70 -13.04
C TRP A 114 5.28 4.49 -12.62
N LYS A 115 5.53 4.61 -11.33
CA LYS A 115 6.75 4.13 -10.69
C LYS A 115 6.58 2.65 -10.36
N VAL A 116 7.44 1.80 -10.93
CA VAL A 116 7.40 0.34 -10.72
C VAL A 116 8.39 -0.04 -9.62
N LEU A 117 7.91 -0.68 -8.56
CA LEU A 117 8.68 -1.25 -7.46
C LEU A 117 8.49 -2.76 -7.46
N ARG A 118 9.59 -3.53 -7.49
CA ARG A 118 9.54 -5.00 -7.51
C ARG A 118 10.23 -5.53 -6.26
N PHE A 119 9.52 -6.34 -5.49
CA PHE A 119 10.03 -6.92 -4.26
C PHE A 119 10.05 -8.45 -4.37
N PRO A 120 11.22 -9.09 -4.16
CA PRO A 120 11.27 -10.54 -4.06
C PRO A 120 10.41 -11.02 -2.89
N GLY A 121 9.73 -12.15 -3.06
CA GLY A 121 8.90 -12.76 -2.01
C GLY A 121 9.69 -13.03 -0.73
N SER A 122 10.98 -13.36 -0.83
CA SER A 122 11.87 -13.54 0.31
C SER A 122 12.04 -12.27 1.15
N VAL A 123 12.14 -11.10 0.51
CA VAL A 123 12.26 -9.79 1.17
C VAL A 123 10.95 -9.43 1.87
N ILE A 124 9.81 -9.62 1.19
CA ILE A 124 8.47 -9.39 1.76
C ILE A 124 8.24 -10.31 2.98
N HIS A 125 8.67 -11.56 2.91
CA HIS A 125 8.57 -12.49 4.02
C HIS A 125 9.45 -12.09 5.20
N ALA A 126 10.73 -11.78 4.94
CA ALA A 126 11.72 -11.48 5.97
C ALA A 126 11.42 -10.18 6.72
N ASN A 127 11.15 -9.09 6.00
CA ASN A 127 10.87 -7.80 6.62
C ASN A 127 9.92 -6.95 5.77
N VAL A 128 8.62 -7.16 5.98
CA VAL A 128 7.58 -6.34 5.32
C VAL A 128 7.62 -4.88 5.77
N GLY A 129 8.09 -4.59 6.99
CA GLY A 129 8.21 -3.22 7.50
C GLY A 129 9.18 -2.38 6.67
N ASP A 130 10.35 -2.93 6.35
CA ASP A 130 11.33 -2.24 5.48
C ASP A 130 10.78 -2.04 4.07
N VAL A 131 10.01 -3.00 3.55
CA VAL A 131 9.34 -2.88 2.23
C VAL A 131 8.34 -1.73 2.25
N ILE A 132 7.51 -1.63 3.30
CA ILE A 132 6.60 -0.50 3.48
C ILE A 132 7.39 0.80 3.53
N GLN A 133 8.41 0.92 4.37
CA GLN A 133 9.22 2.13 4.48
C GLN A 133 9.80 2.58 3.12
N GLN A 134 10.32 1.64 2.33
CA GLN A 134 10.82 1.95 0.98
C GLN A 134 9.71 2.48 0.06
N ILE A 135 8.51 1.89 0.12
CA ILE A 135 7.36 2.39 -0.64
C ILE A 135 6.99 3.81 -0.19
N GLU A 136 6.95 4.08 1.12
CA GLU A 136 6.62 5.42 1.65
C GLU A 136 7.66 6.48 1.29
N GLU A 137 8.94 6.11 1.26
CA GLU A 137 10.02 6.97 0.75
C GLU A 137 9.80 7.34 -0.71
N GLU A 138 9.39 6.39 -1.56
CA GLU A 138 9.07 6.66 -2.96
C GLU A 138 7.80 7.50 -3.13
N ILE A 139 6.79 7.30 -2.27
CA ILE A 139 5.60 8.17 -2.23
C ILE A 139 6.02 9.61 -1.92
N ARG A 140 6.84 9.83 -0.90
CA ARG A 140 7.33 11.17 -0.51
C ARG A 140 8.16 11.87 -1.58
N ARG A 141 8.81 11.13 -2.48
CA ARG A 141 9.56 11.68 -3.62
C ARG A 141 8.66 12.10 -4.79
N THR A 142 7.42 11.63 -4.82
CA THR A 142 6.48 11.82 -5.94
C THR A 142 5.50 12.97 -5.68
N ILE A 143 5.36 13.40 -4.42
CA ILE A 143 4.55 14.55 -3.97
C ILE A 143 5.44 15.80 -3.96
#